data_AF-A0A968Q2J6-F1
#
_entry.id   AF-A0A968Q2J6-F1
#
_cell.length_a   1.000
_cell.length_b   1.000
_cell.length_c   1.000
_cell.angle_alpha   90.00
_cell.angle_beta   90.00
_cell.angle_gamma   90.00
#
_symmetry.space_group_name_H-M   'P 1'
#
loop_
_entity.id
_entity.type
_entity.pdbx_description
1 polymer ?
#
loop_
_entity_poly.entity_id
_entity_poly.type
_entity_poly.pdbx_seq_one_letter_code
_entity_poly.pdbx_strand_id
1 'polypeptide(L)'
;MEKYNKEVARRTLGADATQNADRLQHVVAFQHNEWIILGFEDIIGGGDLDYNDVVFAVRGAQQGRPTEDVPEPSAMLSLLVLGVGGFTTLRRKQTASS
;
A
#
# COMPACT_ATOMS: atom_id res chain seq x y z
N MET A 1 -0.30 27.77 -4.47
CA MET A 1 0.23 26.91 -3.39
C MET A 1 -0.48 27.14 -2.07
N GLU A 2 -0.55 28.35 -1.54
CA GLU A 2 -1.20 28.63 -0.23
C GLU A 2 -2.68 28.23 -0.17
N LYS A 3 -3.48 28.58 -1.19
CA LYS A 3 -4.89 28.18 -1.29
C LYS A 3 -5.07 26.65 -1.36
N TYR A 4 -4.19 25.97 -2.07
CA TYR A 4 -4.20 24.51 -2.20
C TYR A 4 -3.91 23.83 -0.85
N ASN A 5 -2.89 24.30 -0.13
CA ASN A 5 -2.57 23.79 1.20
C ASN A 5 -3.70 24.02 2.21
N LYS A 6 -4.40 25.17 2.10
CA LYS A 6 -5.60 25.46 2.91
C LYS A 6 -6.77 24.53 2.60
N GLU A 7 -6.98 24.18 1.33
CA GLU A 7 -8.05 23.24 0.95
C GLU A 7 -7.73 21.80 1.37
N VAL A 8 -6.47 21.38 1.24
CA VAL A 8 -6.03 20.06 1.71
C VAL A 8 -6.22 19.96 3.22
N ALA A 9 -5.70 20.93 4.00
CA ALA A 9 -5.88 20.97 5.45
C ALA A 9 -7.37 20.99 5.86
N ARG A 10 -8.24 21.59 5.05
CA ARG A 10 -9.70 21.58 5.29
C ARG A 10 -10.35 20.21 5.15
N ARG A 11 -9.74 19.31 4.37
CA ARG A 11 -10.28 17.97 4.06
C ARG A 11 -9.46 16.83 4.66
N THR A 12 -8.37 17.15 5.36
CA THR A 12 -7.56 16.15 6.04
C THR A 12 -8.26 15.72 7.33
N LEU A 13 -8.54 14.42 7.43
CA LEU A 13 -9.00 13.74 8.64
C LEU A 13 -7.90 12.75 9.04
N GLY A 14 -6.98 13.23 9.88
CA GLY A 14 -5.77 12.49 10.24
C GLY A 14 -5.60 12.25 11.73
N ALA A 15 -4.50 11.60 12.09
CA ALA A 15 -4.13 11.32 13.48
C ALA A 15 -3.63 12.56 14.24
N ASP A 16 -3.07 13.57 13.55
CA ASP A 16 -2.62 14.81 14.16
C ASP A 16 -3.74 15.87 14.12
N ALA A 17 -4.39 16.07 15.28
CA ALA A 17 -5.45 17.06 15.44
C ALA A 17 -5.02 18.47 15.01
N THR A 18 -3.75 18.84 15.16
CA THR A 18 -3.27 20.18 14.81
C THR A 18 -3.27 20.46 13.30
N GLN A 19 -3.31 19.40 12.49
CA GLN A 19 -3.37 19.47 11.04
C GLN A 19 -4.79 19.35 10.49
N ASN A 20 -5.75 18.99 11.33
CA ASN A 20 -7.16 18.87 10.97
C ASN A 20 -7.88 20.20 11.20
N ALA A 21 -8.82 20.53 10.31
CA ALA A 21 -9.45 21.86 10.30
C ALA A 21 -10.37 22.15 11.48
N ASP A 22 -10.91 21.12 12.12
CA ASP A 22 -11.74 21.19 13.33
C ASP A 22 -10.95 20.97 14.63
N ARG A 23 -9.64 20.73 14.52
CA ARG A 23 -8.75 20.42 15.64
C ARG A 23 -9.12 19.15 16.41
N LEU A 24 -9.81 18.23 15.75
CA LEU A 24 -10.16 16.93 16.30
C LEU A 24 -9.22 15.86 15.73
N GLN A 25 -8.80 14.88 16.53
CA GLN A 25 -8.10 13.71 16.01
C GLN A 25 -9.14 12.79 15.38
N HIS A 26 -8.95 12.37 14.11
CA HIS A 26 -9.90 11.51 13.38
C HIS A 26 -9.41 10.07 13.21
N VAL A 27 -8.16 9.79 13.59
CA VAL A 27 -7.58 8.45 13.51
C VAL A 27 -6.88 8.11 14.81
N VAL A 28 -7.25 6.99 15.41
CA VAL A 28 -6.59 6.42 16.58
C VAL A 28 -5.94 5.09 16.22
N ALA A 29 -4.83 4.78 16.88
CA ALA A 29 -4.12 3.52 16.67
C ALA A 29 -3.79 2.88 18.00
N PHE A 30 -4.01 1.57 18.11
CA PHE A 30 -3.50 0.78 19.22
C PHE A 30 -2.97 -0.55 18.72
N GLN A 31 -1.94 -1.04 19.39
CA GLN A 31 -1.32 -2.31 19.06
C GLN A 31 -1.85 -3.42 19.96
N HIS A 32 -2.21 -4.55 19.37
CA HIS A 32 -2.61 -5.77 20.07
C HIS A 32 -1.95 -6.97 19.42
N ASN A 33 -0.99 -7.60 20.12
CA ASN A 33 -0.12 -8.64 19.57
C ASN A 33 0.57 -8.17 18.26
N GLU A 34 0.45 -8.94 17.18
CA GLU A 34 1.01 -8.62 15.86
C GLU A 34 0.12 -7.66 15.04
N TRP A 35 -0.98 -7.18 15.61
CA TRP A 35 -1.95 -6.33 14.93
C TRP A 35 -1.81 -4.87 15.36
N ILE A 36 -1.88 -3.98 14.39
CA ILE A 36 -2.15 -2.56 14.57
C ILE A 36 -3.61 -2.37 14.21
N ILE A 37 -4.42 -1.94 15.18
CA ILE A 37 -5.81 -1.58 14.95
C ILE A 37 -5.87 -0.07 14.76
N LEU A 38 -6.49 0.36 13.66
CA LEU A 38 -6.74 1.75 13.31
C LEU A 38 -8.25 2.00 13.37
N GLY A 39 -8.69 2.90 14.24
CA GLY A 39 -10.08 3.37 14.33
C GLY A 39 -10.22 4.76 13.74
N PHE A 40 -11.35 5.03 13.08
CA PHE A 40 -11.62 6.27 12.37
C PHE A 40 -12.93 6.90 12.84
N GLU A 41 -12.95 8.23 12.86
CA GLU A 41 -14.13 9.09 12.98
C GLU A 41 -14.29 9.82 11.65
N ASP A 42 -15.35 9.55 10.88
CA ASP A 42 -15.45 9.97 9.47
C ASP A 42 -16.07 11.36 9.26
N ILE A 43 -16.55 12.01 10.32
CA ILE A 43 -17.26 13.30 10.26
C ILE A 43 -16.46 14.46 10.85
N ILE A 44 -16.34 15.56 10.09
CA ILE A 44 -15.79 16.84 10.58
C ILE A 44 -16.67 17.43 11.68
N GLY A 45 -16.04 17.81 12.79
CA GLY A 45 -16.70 18.28 14.01
C GLY A 45 -16.94 17.16 15.03
N GLY A 46 -16.70 15.90 14.62
CA GLY A 46 -16.90 14.72 15.43
C GLY A 46 -18.37 14.28 15.55
N GLY A 47 -18.56 12.98 15.68
CA GLY A 47 -19.79 12.32 16.10
C GLY A 47 -19.79 12.07 17.61
N ASP A 48 -19.85 10.80 18.01
CA ASP A 48 -19.81 10.38 19.41
C ASP A 48 -18.39 10.06 19.92
N LEU A 49 -17.39 10.16 19.04
CA LEU A 49 -15.95 10.05 19.35
C LEU A 49 -15.55 8.67 19.88
N ASP A 50 -16.23 7.63 19.42
CA ASP A 50 -15.88 6.25 19.75
C ASP A 50 -14.90 5.60 18.74
N TYR A 51 -14.68 6.27 17.60
CA TYR A 51 -13.72 5.90 16.55
C TYR A 51 -13.99 4.53 15.89
N ASN A 52 -15.25 4.10 15.87
CA ASN A 52 -15.63 2.81 15.27
C ASN A 52 -16.38 2.91 13.94
N ASP A 53 -16.56 4.11 13.37
CA ASP A 53 -17.20 4.30 12.05
C ASP A 53 -16.55 3.42 10.98
N VAL A 54 -15.20 3.38 10.99
CA VAL A 54 -14.39 2.46 10.20
C VAL A 54 -13.22 1.94 11.02
N VAL A 55 -12.99 0.63 10.99
CA VAL A 55 -11.87 -0.02 11.68
C VAL A 55 -11.06 -0.86 10.71
N PHE A 56 -9.75 -0.65 10.68
CA PHE A 56 -8.79 -1.51 9.98
C PHE A 56 -7.94 -2.28 10.98
N ALA A 57 -7.84 -3.59 10.80
CA ALA A 57 -6.89 -4.44 11.51
C ALA A 57 -5.74 -4.79 10.55
N VAL A 58 -4.55 -4.26 10.83
CA VAL A 58 -3.36 -4.42 10.00
C VAL A 58 -2.38 -5.34 10.70
N ARG A 59 -1.91 -6.38 10.03
CA ARG A 59 -0.80 -7.24 10.50
C ARG A 59 0.32 -7.24 9.47
N GLY A 60 1.55 -7.43 9.94
CA GLY A 60 2.72 -7.55 9.06
C GLY A 60 3.20 -6.21 8.52
N ALA A 61 2.80 -5.10 9.15
CA ALA A 61 3.38 -3.79 8.88
C ALA A 61 4.87 -3.84 9.20
N GLN A 62 5.72 -3.70 8.17
CA GLN A 62 7.16 -3.76 8.31
C GLN A 62 7.69 -2.33 8.47
N GLN A 63 8.24 -2.02 9.64
CA GLN A 63 8.94 -0.74 9.84
C GLN A 63 10.36 -0.87 9.26
N GLY A 64 10.65 -0.14 8.18
CA GLY A 64 12.02 -0.01 7.65
C GLY A 64 12.62 -1.25 6.96
N ARG A 65 11.81 -2.22 6.51
CA ARG A 65 12.34 -3.27 5.60
C ARG A 65 12.53 -2.66 4.20
N PRO A 66 13.68 -2.87 3.55
CA PRO A 66 13.77 -2.65 2.10
C PRO A 66 12.67 -3.48 1.46
N THR A 67 12.00 -2.95 0.45
CA THR A 67 11.16 -3.76 -0.43
C THR A 67 12.00 -4.95 -0.87
N GLU A 68 11.66 -6.15 -0.40
CA GLU A 68 12.25 -7.37 -0.94
C GLU A 68 12.02 -7.30 -2.46
N ASP A 69 13.08 -7.44 -3.26
CA ASP A 69 13.01 -7.35 -4.71
C ASP A 69 12.10 -8.49 -5.22
N VAL A 70 10.80 -8.24 -5.24
CA VAL A 70 9.82 -9.09 -5.89
C VAL A 70 10.20 -9.08 -7.36
N PRO A 71 10.53 -10.24 -7.97
CA PRO A 71 10.90 -10.27 -9.37
C PRO A 71 9.82 -9.58 -10.19
N GLU A 72 10.19 -8.49 -10.86
CA GLU A 72 9.24 -7.74 -11.66
C GLU A 72 8.60 -8.65 -12.71
N PRO A 73 7.37 -8.37 -13.17
CA PRO A 73 6.72 -9.11 -14.24
C PRO A 73 7.62 -9.28 -15.49
N SER A 74 8.54 -8.34 -15.72
CA SER A 74 9.55 -8.35 -16.78
C SER A 74 10.60 -9.46 -16.62
N ALA A 75 10.99 -9.82 -15.39
CA ALA A 75 11.91 -10.93 -15.11
C ALA A 75 11.27 -12.28 -15.47
N MET A 76 9.98 -12.45 -15.15
CA MET A 76 9.20 -13.63 -15.56
C MET A 76 9.03 -13.69 -17.09
N LEU A 77 8.76 -12.55 -17.73
CA LEU A 77 8.63 -12.47 -19.19
C LEU A 77 9.95 -12.81 -19.89
N SER A 78 11.07 -12.34 -19.35
CA SER A 78 12.42 -12.66 -19.85
C SER A 78 12.72 -14.15 -19.77
N LEU A 79 12.41 -14.80 -18.64
CA LEU A 79 12.56 -16.25 -18.48
C LEU A 79 11.67 -17.04 -19.44
N LEU A 80 10.43 -16.60 -19.67
CA LEU A 80 9.52 -17.22 -20.63
C LEU A 80 10.06 -17.13 -22.07
N VAL A 81 10.52 -15.94 -22.49
CA VAL A 81 11.08 -15.71 -23.82
C VAL A 81 12.33 -16.55 -24.04
N LEU A 82 13.24 -16.59 -23.06
CA LEU A 82 14.45 -17.41 -23.13
C LEU A 82 14.12 -18.91 -23.17
N GLY A 83 13.13 -19.36 -22.39
CA GLY A 83 12.67 -20.74 -22.39
C GLY A 83 12.10 -21.18 -23.74
N VAL A 84 11.14 -20.42 -24.29
CA VAL A 84 10.49 -20.72 -25.58
C VAL A 84 11.45 -20.55 -26.76
N GLY A 85 12.22 -19.46 -26.78
CA GLY A 85 13.22 -19.19 -27.81
C GLY A 85 14.34 -20.23 -27.84
N GLY A 86 14.83 -20.65 -26.66
CA GLY A 86 15.80 -21.73 -26.53
C GLY A 86 15.26 -23.07 -27.02
N PHE A 87 14.03 -23.45 -26.62
CA PHE A 87 13.43 -24.73 -27.02
C PHE A 87 13.20 -24.84 -28.54
N THR A 88 12.76 -23.76 -29.19
CA THR A 88 12.44 -23.76 -30.62
C THR A 88 13.68 -23.75 -31.51
N THR A 89 14.73 -23.03 -31.11
CA THR A 89 15.99 -22.96 -31.85
C THR A 89 16.79 -24.26 -31.74
N LEU A 90 16.79 -24.91 -30.57
CA LEU A 90 17.43 -26.21 -30.38
C LEU A 90 16.75 -27.31 -31.21
N ARG A 91 15.41 -27.32 -31.29
CA ARG A 91 14.67 -28.27 -32.16
C ARG A 91 15.03 -28.12 -33.63
N ARG A 92 15.17 -26.89 -34.13
CA ARG A 92 15.53 -26.64 -35.54
C ARG A 92 16.92 -27.18 -35.90
N LYS A 93 17.88 -27.10 -34.97
CA LYS A 93 19.23 -27.62 -35.21
C LYS A 93 19.27 -29.15 -35.28
N GLN A 94 18.43 -29.84 -34.50
CA GLN A 94 18.37 -31.31 -34.53
C GLN A 94 17.73 -31.84 -35.83
N THR A 95 16.73 -31.17 -36.38
CA THR A 95 16.10 -31.58 -37.66
C THR A 95 16.97 -31.28 -38.88
N ALA A 96 17.88 -30.31 -38.79
CA ALA A 96 18.80 -29.94 -39.87
C ALA A 96 20.12 -30.74 -39.89
N SER A 97 20.31 -31.68 -38.97
CA SER A 97 21.51 -32.53 -38.86
C SER A 97 21.19 -34.02 -39.00
N SER A 98 20.09 -34.37 -39.65
CA SER A 98 19.66 -35.75 -39.90
C SER A 98 19.59 -36.08 -41.39
#